data_AF-A0A0F9UHK1-F1
#
_entry.id   AF-A0A0F9UHK1-F1
#
_cell.length_a   1.000
_cell.length_b   1.000
_cell.length_c   1.000
_cell.angle_alpha   90.00
_cell.angle_beta   90.00
_cell.angle_gamma   90.00
#
_symmetry.space_group_name_H-M   'P 1'
#
loop_
_entity.id
_entity.type
_entity.pdbx_description
1 polymer ?
#
loop_
_entity_poly.entity_id
_entity_poly.type
_entity_poly.pdbx_seq_one_letter_code
_entity_poly.pdbx_strand_id
1 'polypeptide(L)'
;MTYEQFQLGQLTTVRVTSPLVGDVYHYWFIDGTFVAMTASPEYVLILPEGDQARVECIASNDASFDYVLNGPATPSIRSVVWWIASTAADVALYKIEQAKDGGVWTEIGRMNHDADRWDYRLVTPRLDDLSSYAWRVVPVDKAGNDGQVVSQAARTIVRTPDGPDFTVAFDEGTTRVTFTEAA
;
A
#
# COMPACT_ATOMS: atom_id res chain seq x y z
N MET A 1 -8.59 15.70 -7.02
CA MET A 1 -8.42 14.24 -7.19
C MET A 1 -9.79 13.63 -7.38
N THR A 2 -9.94 12.72 -8.33
CA THR A 2 -11.13 11.87 -8.45
C THR A 2 -10.76 10.44 -8.03
N TYR A 3 -11.74 9.74 -7.48
CA TYR A 3 -11.57 8.38 -6.97
C TYR A 3 -12.64 7.49 -7.59
N GLU A 4 -12.20 6.37 -8.15
CA GLU A 4 -13.07 5.31 -8.63
C GLU A 4 -12.67 4.03 -7.93
N GLN A 5 -13.67 3.29 -7.44
CA GLN A 5 -13.44 2.01 -6.80
C GLN A 5 -14.36 0.95 -7.39
N PHE A 6 -13.83 -0.25 -7.56
CA PHE A 6 -14.63 -1.42 -7.88
C PHE A 6 -14.07 -2.65 -7.15
N GLN A 7 -14.97 -3.57 -6.81
CA GLN A 7 -14.62 -4.81 -6.14
C GLN A 7 -14.57 -5.95 -7.16
N LEU A 8 -13.55 -6.80 -7.01
CA LEU A 8 -13.40 -8.03 -7.78
C LEU A 8 -13.03 -9.16 -6.82
N GLY A 9 -14.02 -9.96 -6.43
CA GLY A 9 -13.84 -10.99 -5.41
C GLY A 9 -13.40 -10.35 -4.08
N GLN A 10 -12.30 -10.85 -3.50
CA GLN A 10 -11.74 -10.39 -2.23
C GLN A 10 -10.81 -9.17 -2.34
N LEU A 11 -10.84 -8.48 -3.49
CA LEU A 11 -9.98 -7.33 -3.74
C LEU A 11 -10.80 -6.11 -4.09
N THR A 12 -10.34 -4.96 -3.59
CA THR A 12 -10.81 -3.64 -3.98
C THR A 12 -9.75 -2.98 -4.85
N THR A 13 -10.11 -2.68 -6.10
CA THR A 13 -9.26 -1.85 -6.96
C THR A 13 -9.69 -0.41 -6.83
N VAL A 14 -8.74 0.47 -6.53
CA VAL A 14 -8.94 1.91 -6.41
C VAL A 14 -8.10 2.59 -7.48
N ARG A 15 -8.75 3.37 -8.35
CA ARG A 15 -8.10 4.29 -9.29
C ARG A 15 -8.20 5.70 -8.75
N VAL A 16 -7.06 6.37 -8.66
CA VAL A 16 -6.95 7.77 -8.26
C VAL A 16 -6.44 8.57 -9.45
N THR A 17 -7.13 9.65 -9.80
CA THR A 17 -6.77 10.50 -10.93
C THR A 17 -6.53 11.94 -10.48
N SER A 18 -5.34 12.44 -10.79
CA SER A 18 -4.95 13.84 -10.64
C SER A 18 -5.62 14.70 -11.71
N PRO A 19 -6.17 15.87 -11.38
CA PRO A 19 -6.75 16.77 -12.37
C PRO A 19 -5.69 17.59 -13.13
N LEU A 20 -4.41 17.45 -12.76
CA LEU A 20 -3.33 18.23 -13.34
C LEU A 20 -2.96 17.68 -14.73
N VAL A 21 -2.70 18.60 -15.65
CA VAL A 21 -2.39 18.31 -17.06
C VAL A 21 -1.06 18.92 -17.46
N GLY A 22 -0.42 18.35 -18.48
CA GLY A 22 0.89 18.80 -18.99
C GLY A 22 2.05 17.93 -18.48
N ASP A 23 3.26 18.48 -18.55
CA ASP A 23 4.49 17.82 -18.10
C ASP A 23 4.56 17.83 -16.57
N VAL A 24 3.85 16.88 -15.95
CA VAL A 24 3.73 16.74 -14.50
C VAL A 24 4.12 15.33 -14.07
N TYR A 25 5.05 15.25 -13.12
CA TYR A 25 5.41 14.04 -12.40
C TYR A 25 4.51 13.89 -11.18
N HIS A 26 3.85 12.74 -11.07
CA HIS A 26 2.95 12.41 -9.98
C HIS A 26 3.64 11.43 -9.03
N TYR A 27 3.94 11.86 -7.82
CA TYR A 27 4.56 11.08 -6.77
C TYR A 27 3.47 10.58 -5.83
N TRP A 28 3.20 9.28 -5.90
CA TRP A 28 2.11 8.64 -5.16
C TRP A 28 2.60 8.07 -3.85
N PHE A 29 1.83 8.33 -2.80
CA PHE A 29 2.08 7.83 -1.47
C PHE A 29 0.85 7.08 -0.96
N ILE A 30 1.08 5.97 -0.27
CA ILE A 30 0.05 5.20 0.42
C ILE A 30 0.40 5.17 1.89
N ASP A 31 -0.51 5.69 2.72
CA ASP A 31 -0.28 5.90 4.16
C ASP A 31 1.10 6.56 4.40
N GLY A 32 1.36 7.58 3.55
CA GLY A 32 2.58 8.39 3.37
C GLY A 32 3.89 7.65 3.06
N THR A 33 3.83 6.37 2.70
CA THR A 33 4.96 5.67 2.06
C THR A 33 4.97 5.94 0.57
N PHE A 34 6.10 6.35 0.00
CA PHE A 34 6.26 6.48 -1.44
C PHE A 34 6.11 5.12 -2.13
N VAL A 35 5.22 5.02 -3.12
CA VAL A 35 4.94 3.76 -3.83
C VAL A 35 5.19 3.81 -5.33
N ALA A 36 5.13 4.99 -5.94
CA ALA A 36 5.37 5.14 -7.37
C ALA A 36 5.57 6.60 -7.77
N MET A 37 6.30 6.81 -8.86
CA MET A 37 6.24 8.03 -9.66
C MET A 37 5.66 7.69 -11.03
N THR A 38 4.69 8.47 -11.51
CA THR A 38 4.10 8.29 -12.85
C THR A 38 4.07 9.61 -13.62
N ALA A 39 4.22 9.51 -14.95
CA ALA A 39 3.89 10.62 -15.85
C ALA A 39 2.38 10.68 -16.15
N SER A 40 1.69 9.53 -16.11
CA SER A 40 0.23 9.47 -16.16
C SER A 40 -0.37 10.11 -14.89
N PRO A 41 -1.49 10.86 -14.99
CA PRO A 41 -2.17 11.40 -13.82
C PRO A 41 -2.93 10.32 -13.01
N GLU A 42 -2.88 9.07 -13.45
CA GLU A 42 -3.60 7.96 -12.81
C GLU A 42 -2.67 7.04 -12.01
N TYR A 43 -3.16 6.61 -10.86
CA TYR A 43 -2.56 5.53 -10.08
C TYR A 43 -3.62 4.53 -9.63
N VAL A 44 -3.32 3.24 -9.85
CA VAL A 44 -4.20 2.14 -9.47
C VAL A 44 -3.56 1.33 -8.35
N LEU A 45 -4.21 1.27 -7.19
CA LEU A 45 -3.85 0.37 -6.09
C LEU A 45 -4.89 -0.74 -5.94
N ILE A 46 -4.44 -1.87 -5.41
CA ILE A 46 -5.28 -3.02 -5.13
C ILE A 46 -5.12 -3.36 -3.66
N LEU A 47 -6.23 -3.36 -2.94
CA LEU A 47 -6.34 -3.60 -1.51
C LEU A 47 -7.14 -4.89 -1.27
N PRO A 48 -6.93 -5.57 -0.12
CA PRO A 48 -7.84 -6.59 0.36
C PRO A 48 -9.27 -6.05 0.56
N GLU A 49 -10.23 -6.96 0.62
CA GLU A 49 -11.63 -6.63 0.90
C GLU A 49 -11.79 -5.94 2.27
N GLY A 50 -12.60 -4.88 2.30
CA GLY A 50 -12.90 -4.12 3.53
C GLY A 50 -11.79 -3.18 3.98
N ASP A 51 -10.64 -3.19 3.31
CA ASP A 51 -9.48 -2.42 3.69
C ASP A 51 -9.54 -0.98 3.17
N GLN A 52 -8.92 -0.04 3.89
CA GLN A 52 -8.87 1.38 3.53
C GLN A 52 -7.43 1.90 3.56
N ALA A 53 -7.08 2.74 2.60
CA ALA A 53 -5.76 3.36 2.52
C ALA A 53 -5.89 4.87 2.29
N ARG A 54 -5.02 5.66 2.93
CA ARG A 54 -4.86 7.08 2.59
C ARG A 54 -3.94 7.18 1.38
N VAL A 55 -4.48 7.68 0.27
CA VAL A 55 -3.69 7.93 -0.94
C VAL A 55 -3.41 9.43 -1.04
N GLU A 56 -2.13 9.77 -1.15
CA GLU A 56 -1.66 11.13 -1.36
C GLU A 56 -0.87 11.20 -2.66
N CYS A 57 -0.91 12.35 -3.31
CA CYS A 57 -0.14 12.60 -4.51
C CYS A 57 0.49 13.97 -4.40
N ILE A 58 1.81 14.03 -4.48
CA ILE A 58 2.53 15.26 -4.71
C ILE A 58 2.77 15.34 -6.21
N ALA A 59 2.40 16.44 -6.82
CA ALA A 59 2.62 16.68 -8.24
C ALA A 59 3.66 17.78 -8.41
N SER A 60 4.62 17.56 -9.30
CA SER A 60 5.67 18.53 -9.60
C SER A 60 5.97 18.51 -11.10
N ASN A 61 6.26 19.67 -11.67
CA ASN A 61 6.87 19.78 -13.00
C ASN A 61 8.40 19.86 -12.94
N ASP A 62 8.98 19.83 -11.73
CA ASP A 62 10.41 19.77 -11.50
C ASP A 62 10.91 18.32 -11.59
N ALA A 63 11.68 18.00 -12.63
CA ALA A 63 12.28 16.68 -12.82
C ALA A 63 13.30 16.31 -11.72
N SER A 64 13.77 17.29 -10.94
CA SER A 64 14.70 17.10 -9.83
C SER A 64 14.03 17.09 -8.46
N PHE A 65 12.69 17.05 -8.41
CA PHE A 65 11.95 17.03 -7.14
C PHE A 65 12.37 15.87 -6.24
N ASP A 66 12.87 16.22 -5.05
CA ASP A 66 13.23 15.25 -4.01
C ASP A 66 11.98 14.86 -3.20
N TYR A 67 11.35 13.76 -3.62
CA TYR A 67 10.17 13.20 -2.96
C TYR A 67 10.49 12.57 -1.59
N VAL A 68 11.75 12.30 -1.27
CA VAL A 68 12.14 11.74 0.03
C VAL A 68 12.13 12.84 1.07
N LEU A 69 12.72 14.00 0.75
CA LEU A 69 12.76 15.14 1.66
C LEU A 69 11.41 15.83 1.79
N ASN A 70 10.62 15.85 0.70
CA ASN A 70 9.37 16.61 0.63
C ASN A 70 8.10 15.73 0.68
N GLY A 71 8.28 14.42 0.87
CA GLY A 71 7.18 13.47 1.03
C GLY A 71 6.47 13.63 2.37
N PRO A 72 5.22 13.13 2.49
CA PRO A 72 4.54 13.04 3.78
C PRO A 72 5.35 12.16 4.74
N ALA A 73 5.63 12.69 5.93
CA ALA A 73 6.35 11.97 6.97
C ALA A 73 5.37 11.08 7.74
N THR A 74 5.15 9.85 7.26
CA THR A 74 4.39 8.86 8.03
C THR A 74 5.09 7.50 8.03
N PRO A 75 5.05 6.79 9.17
CA PRO A 75 5.57 5.44 9.22
C PRO A 75 4.70 4.51 8.40
N SER A 76 5.36 3.64 7.63
CA SER A 76 4.67 2.67 6.78
C SER A 76 3.93 1.64 7.64
N ILE A 77 2.61 1.69 7.63
CA ILE A 77 1.74 0.68 8.27
C ILE A 77 1.36 -0.45 7.30
N ARG A 78 1.87 -0.42 6.06
CA ARG A 78 1.53 -1.38 4.99
C ARG A 78 2.79 -1.73 4.20
N SER A 79 2.64 -2.68 3.30
CA SER A 79 3.71 -3.10 2.40
C SER A 79 3.14 -3.32 1.00
N VAL A 80 3.98 -3.22 -0.02
CA VAL A 80 3.61 -3.59 -1.39
C VAL A 80 4.25 -4.93 -1.71
N VAL A 81 3.41 -5.93 -1.95
CA VAL A 81 3.83 -7.22 -2.49
C VAL A 81 3.79 -7.08 -4.02
N TRP A 82 4.95 -7.06 -4.65
CA TRP A 82 5.10 -6.96 -6.10
C TRP A 82 5.68 -8.25 -6.67
N TRP A 83 5.18 -8.70 -7.82
CA TRP A 83 5.69 -9.89 -8.52
C TRP A 83 5.51 -9.78 -10.03
N ILE A 84 6.36 -10.50 -10.76
CA ILE A 84 6.26 -10.65 -12.22
C ILE A 84 5.27 -11.78 -12.53
N ALA A 85 4.49 -11.61 -13.60
CA ALA A 85 3.61 -12.64 -14.11
C ALA A 85 4.37 -13.94 -14.41
N SER A 86 3.76 -15.08 -14.09
CA SER A 86 4.26 -16.38 -14.53
C SER A 86 4.15 -16.48 -16.06
N THR A 87 5.13 -17.14 -16.69
CA THR A 87 5.12 -17.44 -18.13
C THR A 87 4.39 -18.74 -18.47
N ALA A 88 3.90 -19.47 -17.46
CA ALA A 88 3.15 -20.70 -17.66
C ALA A 88 1.72 -20.40 -18.17
N ALA A 89 1.33 -21.05 -19.27
CA ALA A 89 0.09 -20.76 -20.00
C ALA A 89 -1.20 -21.25 -19.31
N ASP A 90 -1.07 -22.06 -18.27
CA ASP A 90 -2.16 -22.68 -17.53
C ASP A 90 -2.48 -21.99 -16.21
N VAL A 91 -1.74 -20.94 -15.84
CA VAL A 91 -2.00 -20.13 -14.65
C VAL A 91 -3.35 -19.44 -14.80
N ALA A 92 -4.24 -19.69 -13.84
CA ALA A 92 -5.56 -19.07 -13.77
C ALA A 92 -5.56 -17.84 -12.86
N LEU A 93 -4.85 -17.91 -11.74
CA LEU A 93 -4.79 -16.83 -10.75
C LEU A 93 -3.52 -16.91 -9.89
N TYR A 94 -3.33 -15.89 -9.06
CA TYR A 94 -2.31 -15.83 -8.01
C TYR A 94 -3.00 -15.73 -6.66
N LYS A 95 -2.65 -16.60 -5.71
CA LYS A 95 -2.94 -16.42 -4.28
C LYS A 95 -1.79 -15.64 -3.66
N ILE A 96 -2.12 -14.62 -2.88
CA ILE A 96 -1.15 -13.84 -2.12
C ILE A 96 -1.35 -14.18 -0.66
N GLU A 97 -0.29 -14.65 -0.01
CA GLU A 97 -0.33 -15.13 1.36
C GLU A 97 0.67 -14.39 2.24
N GLN A 98 0.35 -14.28 3.52
CA GLN A 98 1.12 -13.59 4.54
C GLN A 98 1.31 -14.50 5.75
N ALA A 99 2.51 -14.49 6.33
CA ALA A 99 2.79 -15.11 7.62
C ALA A 99 3.31 -14.04 8.59
N LYS A 100 2.77 -14.04 9.81
CA LYS A 100 3.15 -13.14 10.91
C LYS A 100 3.97 -13.93 11.93
N ASP A 101 5.12 -13.39 12.33
CA ASP A 101 6.01 -13.92 13.38
C ASP A 101 6.38 -15.41 13.19
N GLY A 102 6.56 -15.82 11.92
CA GLY A 102 6.85 -17.22 11.56
C GLY A 102 5.66 -18.18 11.72
N GLY A 103 4.45 -17.66 11.93
CA GLY A 103 3.22 -18.42 12.06
C GLY A 103 2.69 -19.00 10.75
N VAL A 104 1.40 -19.33 10.76
CA VAL A 104 0.71 -19.95 9.62
C VAL A 104 0.51 -18.93 8.49
N TRP A 105 0.66 -19.39 7.25
CA TRP A 105 0.33 -18.61 6.06
C TRP A 105 -1.19 -18.41 5.95
N THR A 106 -1.61 -17.16 5.88
CA THR A 106 -3.01 -16.76 5.63
C THR A 106 -3.11 -16.06 4.29
N GLU A 107 -4.13 -16.41 3.51
CA GLU A 107 -4.42 -15.74 2.25
C GLU A 107 -4.93 -14.31 2.52
N ILE A 108 -4.33 -13.33 1.85
CA ILE A 108 -4.68 -11.90 1.94
C ILE A 108 -5.24 -11.35 0.62
N GLY A 109 -5.25 -12.17 -0.44
CA GLY A 109 -5.83 -11.77 -1.73
C GLY A 109 -5.69 -12.80 -2.83
N ARG A 110 -6.54 -12.66 -3.85
CA ARG A 110 -6.50 -13.45 -5.10
C ARG A 110 -6.58 -12.55 -6.32
N MET A 111 -5.64 -12.67 -7.25
CA MET A 111 -5.65 -11.94 -8.50
C MET A 111 -5.77 -12.89 -9.69
N ASN A 112 -6.80 -12.72 -10.51
CA ASN A 112 -6.90 -13.44 -11.78
C ASN A 112 -5.68 -13.12 -12.66
N HIS A 113 -5.18 -14.14 -13.34
CA HIS A 113 -4.13 -13.96 -14.31
C HIS A 113 -4.69 -13.29 -15.56
N ASP A 114 -4.02 -12.24 -15.99
CA ASP A 114 -4.16 -11.57 -17.27
C ASP A 114 -2.89 -11.83 -18.10
N ALA A 115 -3.07 -12.41 -19.28
CA ALA A 115 -1.98 -12.80 -20.18
C ALA A 115 -1.25 -11.59 -20.78
N ASP A 116 -1.91 -10.43 -20.84
CA ASP A 116 -1.33 -9.19 -21.38
C ASP A 116 -0.60 -8.37 -20.30
N ARG A 117 -0.63 -8.84 -19.05
CA ARG A 117 -0.05 -8.13 -17.90
C ARG A 117 1.29 -8.75 -17.47
N TRP A 118 2.33 -7.91 -17.42
CA TRP A 118 3.70 -8.34 -17.09
C TRP A 118 3.98 -8.42 -15.58
N ASP A 119 3.33 -7.60 -14.76
CA ASP A 119 3.54 -7.54 -13.31
C ASP A 119 2.24 -7.30 -12.53
N TYR A 120 2.28 -7.62 -11.24
CA TYR A 120 1.17 -7.43 -10.33
C TYR A 120 1.67 -6.84 -9.03
N ARG A 121 0.75 -6.18 -8.32
CA ARG A 121 1.01 -5.61 -7.00
C ARG A 121 -0.22 -5.70 -6.11
N LEU A 122 -0.01 -6.07 -4.85
CA LEU A 122 -1.00 -6.01 -3.78
C LEU A 122 -0.46 -5.12 -2.67
N VAL A 123 -1.26 -4.19 -2.17
CA VAL A 123 -0.98 -3.48 -0.92
C VAL A 123 -1.50 -4.35 0.22
N THR A 124 -0.64 -4.67 1.20
CA THR A 124 -1.02 -5.54 2.33
C THR A 124 -2.07 -4.88 3.23
N PRO A 125 -2.75 -5.68 4.09
CA PRO A 125 -3.38 -5.16 5.29
C PRO A 125 -2.48 -4.28 6.15
N ARG A 126 -3.09 -3.55 7.08
CA ARG A 126 -2.34 -2.87 8.14
C ARG A 126 -1.48 -3.89 8.90
N LEU A 127 -0.23 -3.53 9.13
CA LEU A 127 0.77 -4.36 9.78
C LEU A 127 0.98 -3.91 11.21
N ASP A 128 1.09 -4.87 12.10
CA ASP A 128 1.39 -4.62 13.52
C ASP A 128 2.85 -4.24 13.74
N ASP A 129 3.05 -3.36 14.72
CA ASP A 129 4.38 -2.94 15.15
C ASP A 129 5.19 -4.04 15.77
N LEU A 130 6.49 -3.99 15.49
CA LEU A 130 7.52 -4.90 16.03
C LEU A 130 7.26 -6.38 15.68
N SER A 131 6.29 -6.65 14.80
CA SER A 131 6.06 -7.96 14.23
C SER A 131 6.87 -8.17 12.95
N SER A 132 7.26 -9.41 12.73
CA SER A 132 7.93 -9.85 11.50
C SER A 132 6.90 -10.41 10.53
N TYR A 133 6.90 -9.93 9.29
CA TYR A 133 6.01 -10.43 8.25
C TYR A 133 6.79 -10.98 7.07
N ALA A 134 6.36 -12.13 6.57
CA ALA A 134 6.77 -12.70 5.30
C ALA A 134 5.57 -12.78 4.34
N TRP A 135 5.84 -12.66 3.05
CA TRP A 135 4.83 -12.79 2.00
C TRP A 135 5.25 -13.81 0.98
N ARG A 136 4.26 -14.47 0.37
CA ARG A 136 4.50 -15.32 -0.79
C ARG A 136 3.36 -15.22 -1.78
N VAL A 137 3.70 -15.45 -3.05
CA VAL A 137 2.76 -15.51 -4.15
C VAL A 137 2.75 -16.94 -4.68
N VAL A 138 1.57 -17.53 -4.76
CA VAL A 138 1.35 -18.89 -5.22
C VAL A 138 0.56 -18.83 -6.53
N PRO A 139 1.16 -19.09 -7.69
CA PRO A 139 0.40 -19.24 -8.92
C PRO A 139 -0.48 -20.49 -8.81
N VAL A 140 -1.72 -20.41 -9.28
CA VAL A 140 -2.69 -21.51 -9.25
C VAL A 140 -3.14 -21.78 -10.68
N ASP A 141 -3.07 -23.04 -11.09
CA ASP A 141 -3.50 -23.47 -12.43
C ASP A 141 -5.04 -23.51 -12.57
N LYS A 142 -5.53 -23.79 -13.78
CA LYS A 142 -6.97 -23.93 -14.06
C LYS A 142 -7.64 -25.12 -13.35
N ALA A 143 -6.87 -26.10 -12.87
CA ALA A 143 -7.37 -27.23 -12.09
C ALA A 143 -7.35 -26.97 -10.57
N GLY A 144 -6.81 -25.82 -10.13
CA GLY A 144 -6.70 -25.45 -8.72
C GLY A 144 -5.44 -25.96 -8.03
N ASN A 145 -4.44 -26.47 -8.78
CA ASN A 145 -3.18 -26.90 -8.21
C ASN A 145 -2.24 -25.70 -7.99
N ASP A 146 -1.52 -25.73 -6.87
CA ASP A 146 -0.50 -24.74 -6.55
C ASP A 146 0.77 -25.00 -7.36
N GLY A 147 1.27 -23.96 -8.02
CA GLY A 147 2.54 -23.96 -8.74
C GLY A 147 3.73 -23.55 -7.86
N GLN A 148 4.83 -23.17 -8.52
CA GLN A 148 6.05 -22.76 -7.82
C GLN A 148 5.85 -21.40 -7.11
N VAL A 149 6.08 -21.41 -5.80
CA VAL A 149 5.94 -20.23 -4.93
C VAL A 149 7.06 -19.23 -5.15
N VAL A 150 6.71 -17.94 -5.17
CA VAL A 150 7.65 -16.81 -5.07
C VAL A 150 7.54 -16.19 -3.68
N SER A 151 8.60 -16.29 -2.88
CA SER A 151 8.63 -15.78 -1.50
C SER A 151 9.41 -14.48 -1.39
N GLN A 152 8.94 -13.57 -0.55
CA GLN A 152 9.70 -12.42 -0.07
C GLN A 152 10.25 -12.72 1.33
N ALA A 153 11.48 -12.27 1.59
CA ALA A 153 12.11 -12.45 2.89
C ALA A 153 11.30 -11.76 3.99
N ALA A 154 11.29 -12.37 5.18
CA ALA A 154 10.65 -11.78 6.33
C ALA A 154 11.30 -10.45 6.70
N ARG A 155 10.51 -9.46 7.11
CA ARG A 155 11.01 -8.19 7.65
C ARG A 155 10.22 -7.76 8.87
N THR A 156 10.92 -7.20 9.84
CA THR A 156 10.31 -6.58 11.01
C THR A 156 9.74 -5.23 10.62
N ILE A 157 8.50 -4.99 11.01
CA ILE A 157 7.83 -3.71 10.82
C ILE A 157 8.17 -2.84 12.02
N VAL A 158 8.86 -1.74 11.74
CA VAL A 158 9.23 -0.75 12.75
C VAL A 158 8.64 0.58 12.29
N ARG A 159 7.64 1.06 13.02
CA ARG A 159 7.11 2.41 12.83
C ARG A 159 7.89 3.41 13.66
N THR A 160 7.97 4.64 13.17
CA THR A 160 8.27 5.79 14.02
C THR A 160 7.28 5.78 15.18
N PRO A 161 7.74 5.95 16.44
CA PRO A 161 6.85 6.03 17.59
C PRO A 161 5.72 7.03 17.34
N ASP A 162 4.53 6.72 17.82
CA ASP A 162 3.45 7.70 17.85
C ASP A 162 3.94 8.96 18.58
N GLY A 163 3.50 10.12 18.10
CA GLY A 163 3.79 11.37 18.80
C GLY A 163 3.26 11.32 20.24
N PRO A 164 3.83 12.10 21.17
CA PRO A 164 3.30 12.15 22.53
C PRO A 164 1.83 12.59 22.48
N ASP A 165 0.96 11.86 23.19
CA ASP A 165 -0.42 12.30 23.37
C ASP A 165 -0.44 13.56 24.25
N PHE A 166 -1.26 14.54 23.87
CA PHE A 166 -1.45 15.76 24.63
C PHE A 166 -2.93 16.13 24.70
N THR A 167 -3.31 16.65 25.86
CA THR A 167 -4.59 17.33 26.06
C THR A 167 -4.39 18.81 25.78
N VAL A 168 -5.32 19.40 25.02
CA VAL A 168 -5.32 20.83 24.70
C VAL A 168 -6.48 21.49 25.42
N ALA A 169 -6.17 22.49 26.24
CA ALA A 169 -7.17 23.33 26.88
C ALA A 169 -7.00 24.79 26.42
N PHE A 170 -8.12 25.45 26.12
CA PHE A 170 -8.16 26.89 25.88
C PHE A 170 -8.84 27.58 27.06
N ASP A 171 -8.20 28.62 27.58
CA ASP A 171 -8.75 29.50 28.60
C ASP A 171 -9.19 30.82 27.95
N GLU A 172 -10.51 31.04 27.86
CA GLU A 172 -11.09 32.26 27.29
C GLU A 172 -10.77 33.52 28.11
N GLY A 173 -10.57 33.39 29.43
CA GLY A 173 -10.28 34.50 30.32
C GLY A 173 -8.86 35.03 30.18
N THR A 174 -7.91 34.14 29.84
CA THR A 174 -6.49 34.52 29.65
C THR A 174 -6.03 34.45 28.19
N THR A 175 -6.88 33.97 27.28
CA THR A 175 -6.57 33.69 25.86
C THR A 175 -5.38 32.75 25.68
N ARG A 176 -5.13 31.86 26.64
CA ARG A 176 -3.99 30.93 26.62
C ARG A 176 -4.42 29.55 26.16
N VAL A 177 -3.59 28.95 25.31
CA VAL A 177 -3.65 27.52 24.97
C VAL A 177 -2.64 26.78 25.84
N THR A 178 -3.10 25.77 26.57
CA THR A 178 -2.26 24.92 27.41
C THR A 178 -2.22 23.52 26.82
N PHE A 179 -1.01 22.99 26.67
CA PHE A 179 -0.76 21.60 26.31
C PHE A 179 -0.32 20.87 27.57
N THR A 180 -0.95 19.74 27.86
CA THR A 180 -0.53 18.86 28.97
C THR A 180 -0.40 17.46 28.43
N GLU A 181 0.72 16.80 28.71
CA GLU A 181 0.95 15.40 28.35
C GLU A 181 -0.23 14.55 28.84
N ALA A 182 -0.79 13.73 27.96
CA ALA A 182 -1.85 12.81 28.35
C ALA A 182 -1.25 11.68 29.21
N ALA A 183 -1.90 11.34 30.31
CA ALA A 183 -1.47 10.30 31.24
C ALA A 183 -1.87 8.91 30.77
#